data_AF-A0A0M0BTD6-F1
#
_entry.id   AF-A0A0M0BTD6-F1
#
_cell.length_a   1.000
_cell.length_b   1.000
_cell.length_c   1.000
_cell.angle_alpha   90.00
_cell.angle_beta   90.00
_cell.angle_gamma   90.00
#
_symmetry.space_group_name_H-M   'P 1'
#
loop_
_entity.id
_entity.type
_entity.pdbx_description
1 polymer ?
#
loop_
_entity_poly.entity_id
_entity_poly.type
_entity_poly.pdbx_seq_one_letter_code
_entity_poly.pdbx_strand_id
1 'polypeptide(L)'
;MKTILSRSFAVLFVVLLSFSSIAIFRVKAQSFMTIIIDTDGSIDPINSSIKHIGNTYTLTKDIKGSIEVLSNDITIDGNGYTLQGDESSTGIDIKHKDEVTIKNLTITNHFIGIKLSALRLIPNFEPPHEVGHGTSISNNTILNNDIGVLGDADHDTIFSGNYIVDNRIGIDSSDSVRPVFSENQFLNNEESFLFNPSAYMDESNVVDGIPVATPTPTPTISPEPTPSPTPTSSPTSELEFPTTLVVASVVILGIGALGILTFYKKYKRRT
;
A
#
# COMPACT_ATOMS: atom_id res chain seq x y z
N MET A 1 31.98 56.69 35.45
CA MET A 1 30.75 55.85 35.34
C MET A 1 30.66 55.07 34.02
N LYS A 2 30.77 55.71 32.85
CA LYS A 2 30.65 55.02 31.53
C LYS A 2 31.62 53.84 31.33
N THR A 3 32.86 53.93 31.80
CA THR A 3 33.89 52.88 31.66
C THR A 3 33.69 51.68 32.57
N ILE A 4 33.10 51.88 33.75
CA ILE A 4 32.80 50.81 34.72
C ILE A 4 31.57 50.03 34.24
N LEU A 5 30.54 50.73 33.75
CA LEU A 5 29.33 50.11 33.23
C LEU A 5 29.60 49.23 31.99
N SER A 6 30.49 49.69 31.10
CA SER A 6 30.94 48.91 29.93
C SER A 6 31.69 47.63 30.31
N ARG A 7 32.55 47.68 31.33
CA ARG A 7 33.30 46.51 31.81
C ARG A 7 32.40 45.50 32.50
N SER A 8 31.43 45.96 33.29
CA SER A 8 30.43 45.09 33.92
C SER A 8 29.56 44.37 32.89
N PHE A 9 29.19 45.04 31.80
CA PHE A 9 28.42 44.44 30.72
C PHE A 9 29.22 43.39 29.95
N ALA A 10 30.50 43.65 29.69
CA ALA A 10 31.40 42.70 29.03
C ALA A 10 31.62 41.43 29.88
N VAL A 11 31.81 41.58 31.20
CA VAL A 11 31.96 40.43 32.10
C VAL A 11 30.67 39.61 32.16
N LEU A 12 29.50 40.25 32.25
CA LEU A 12 28.22 39.54 32.24
C LEU A 12 28.00 38.79 30.92
N PHE A 13 28.37 39.39 29.80
CA PHE A 13 28.27 38.76 28.48
C PHE A 13 29.19 37.53 28.35
N VAL A 14 30.43 37.60 28.85
CA VAL A 14 31.37 36.46 28.87
C VAL A 14 30.86 35.35 29.80
N VAL A 15 30.30 35.70 30.96
CA VAL A 15 29.71 34.72 31.88
C VAL A 15 28.52 34.02 31.20
N LEU A 16 27.63 34.77 30.54
CA LEU A 16 26.49 34.21 29.81
C LEU A 16 26.92 33.28 28.66
N LEU A 17 27.99 33.62 27.94
CA LEU A 17 28.58 32.75 26.91
C LEU A 17 29.28 31.51 27.51
N SER A 18 29.80 31.59 28.74
CA SER A 18 30.47 30.44 29.38
C SER A 18 29.48 29.36 29.86
N PHE A 19 28.25 29.77 30.19
CA PHE A 19 27.14 28.86 30.51
C PHE A 19 26.47 28.27 29.26
N SER A 20 26.80 28.72 28.04
CA SER A 20 26.27 28.15 26.79
C SER A 20 27.05 26.93 26.30
N SER A 21 27.85 26.30 27.17
CA SER A 21 28.43 24.98 26.91
C SER A 21 27.29 23.96 26.89
N ILE A 22 26.64 23.87 25.74
CA ILE A 22 25.59 22.92 25.41
C ILE A 22 26.08 21.54 25.84
N ALA A 23 25.35 20.93 26.76
CA ALA A 23 25.45 19.51 27.03
C ALA A 23 25.05 18.78 25.74
N ILE A 24 26.02 18.51 24.86
CA ILE A 24 25.82 17.66 23.70
C ILE A 24 25.71 16.24 24.25
N PHE A 25 24.50 15.86 24.66
CA PHE A 25 24.18 14.46 24.88
C PHE A 25 24.40 13.76 23.55
N ARG A 26 25.41 12.87 23.49
CA ARG A 26 25.54 11.96 22.37
C ARG A 26 24.35 11.01 22.42
N VAL A 27 23.28 11.34 21.71
CA VAL A 27 22.22 10.37 21.42
C VAL A 27 22.88 9.31 20.54
N LYS A 28 22.98 8.07 21.03
CA LYS A 28 23.34 6.95 20.15
C LYS A 28 22.21 6.82 19.12
N ALA A 29 22.49 7.16 17.87
CA ALA A 29 21.61 6.78 16.78
C ALA A 29 21.56 5.25 16.76
N GLN A 30 20.37 4.68 16.98
CA GLN A 30 20.17 3.25 16.77
C GLN A 30 20.13 3.04 15.25
N SER A 31 21.06 2.24 14.73
CA SER A 31 21.07 1.94 13.30
C SER A 31 19.86 1.08 12.96
N PHE A 32 19.14 1.47 11.92
CA PHE A 32 18.22 0.58 11.23
C PHE A 32 19.06 -0.49 10.51
N MET A 33 18.64 -1.74 10.59
CA MET A 33 19.36 -2.87 9.98
C MET A 33 18.45 -3.65 9.04
N THR A 34 18.99 -4.15 7.94
CA THR A 34 18.29 -5.12 7.10
C THR A 34 18.67 -6.53 7.52
N ILE A 35 17.68 -7.38 7.73
CA ILE A 35 17.86 -8.82 7.92
C ILE A 35 17.47 -9.49 6.61
N ILE A 36 18.32 -10.36 6.09
CA ILE A 36 18.07 -11.11 4.86
C ILE A 36 17.79 -12.56 5.25
N ILE A 37 16.67 -13.10 4.75
CA ILE A 37 16.42 -14.55 4.72
C ILE A 37 16.81 -15.00 3.31
N ASP A 38 17.98 -15.62 3.19
CA ASP A 38 18.56 -15.99 1.90
C ASP A 38 17.81 -17.16 1.26
N THR A 39 18.09 -17.41 -0.01
CA THR A 39 17.55 -18.49 -0.83
C THR A 39 17.71 -19.89 -0.22
N ASP A 40 18.76 -20.13 0.58
CA ASP A 40 19.00 -21.38 1.30
C ASP A 40 18.35 -21.43 2.70
N GLY A 41 17.61 -20.38 3.07
CA GLY A 41 16.98 -20.21 4.37
C GLY A 41 17.92 -19.71 5.47
N SER A 42 19.19 -19.45 5.18
CA SER A 42 20.08 -18.82 6.15
C SER A 42 19.66 -17.37 6.45
N ILE A 43 20.11 -16.85 7.60
CA ILE A 43 19.78 -15.50 8.06
C ILE A 43 21.07 -14.67 8.11
N ASP A 44 21.07 -13.51 7.46
CA ASP A 44 22.15 -12.51 7.56
C ASP A 44 21.63 -11.22 8.20
N PRO A 45 22.20 -10.76 9.34
CA PRO A 45 23.27 -11.39 10.12
C PRO A 45 22.81 -12.63 10.90
N ILE A 46 23.71 -13.61 11.06
CA ILE A 46 23.45 -14.91 11.70
C ILE A 46 22.99 -14.83 13.17
N ASN A 47 23.20 -13.69 13.82
CA ASN A 47 22.76 -13.39 15.19
C ASN A 47 21.69 -12.28 15.23
N SER A 48 20.86 -12.20 14.19
CA SER A 48 19.76 -11.24 14.13
C SER A 48 18.68 -11.53 15.18
N SER A 49 17.70 -10.64 15.27
CA SER A 49 16.54 -10.79 16.16
C SER A 49 15.55 -11.89 15.71
N ILE A 50 15.91 -12.71 14.72
CA ILE A 50 15.09 -13.77 14.15
C ILE A 50 15.74 -15.13 14.44
N LYS A 51 14.94 -16.09 14.87
CA LYS A 51 15.33 -17.51 14.94
C LYS A 51 14.42 -18.31 14.03
N HIS A 52 14.89 -19.43 13.51
CA HIS A 52 14.04 -20.29 12.70
C HIS A 52 14.08 -21.75 13.15
N ILE A 53 12.97 -22.46 12.92
CA ILE A 53 12.84 -23.91 13.05
C ILE A 53 12.13 -24.39 11.78
N GLY A 54 12.83 -25.20 10.98
CA GLY A 54 12.35 -25.51 9.63
C GLY A 54 12.14 -24.22 8.83
N ASN A 55 10.98 -24.09 8.19
CA ASN A 55 10.65 -22.94 7.36
C ASN A 55 10.00 -21.77 8.13
N THR A 56 9.89 -21.84 9.46
CA THR A 56 9.29 -20.77 10.27
C THR A 56 10.36 -19.91 10.92
N TYR A 57 10.39 -18.63 10.55
CA TYR A 57 11.26 -17.56 11.03
C TYR A 57 10.51 -16.69 12.02
N THR A 58 10.86 -16.81 13.29
CA THR A 58 10.18 -16.14 14.39
C THR A 58 11.01 -15.00 14.97
N LEU A 59 10.41 -13.82 15.10
CA LEU A 59 11.02 -12.70 15.81
C LEU A 59 11.13 -13.01 17.30
N THR A 60 12.25 -12.61 17.88
CA THR A 60 12.56 -12.80 19.30
C THR A 60 12.57 -11.51 20.12
N LYS A 61 12.47 -10.36 19.44
CA LYS A 61 12.36 -9.01 19.99
C LYS A 61 11.98 -8.04 18.86
N ASP A 62 11.62 -6.82 19.22
CA ASP A 62 11.40 -5.74 18.26
C ASP A 62 12.66 -5.49 17.41
N ILE A 63 12.43 -5.18 16.13
CA ILE A 63 13.44 -4.86 15.14
C ILE A 63 13.26 -3.41 14.70
N LYS A 64 14.36 -2.66 14.64
CA LYS A 64 14.42 -1.39 13.92
C LYS A 64 15.14 -1.63 12.61
N GLY A 65 14.40 -1.60 11.51
CA GLY A 65 14.92 -1.89 10.17
C GLY A 65 13.95 -2.73 9.36
N SER A 66 14.50 -3.60 8.51
CA SER A 66 13.76 -4.26 7.44
C SER A 66 14.07 -5.75 7.37
N ILE A 67 13.21 -6.50 6.69
CA ILE A 67 13.40 -7.91 6.36
C ILE A 67 13.32 -8.06 4.83
N GLU A 68 14.35 -8.63 4.23
CA GLU A 68 14.36 -9.01 2.82
C GLU A 68 14.21 -10.53 2.72
N VAL A 69 13.28 -10.97 1.87
CA VAL A 69 12.93 -12.38 1.73
C VAL A 69 13.29 -12.86 0.34
N LEU A 70 14.25 -13.80 0.29
CA LEU A 70 14.73 -14.45 -0.92
C LEU A 70 14.39 -15.95 -0.95
N SER A 71 13.61 -16.45 0.01
CA SER A 71 13.21 -17.85 0.12
C SER A 71 11.71 -18.04 -0.09
N ASN A 72 11.33 -19.19 -0.65
CA ASN A 72 9.95 -19.62 -0.88
C ASN A 72 9.46 -20.51 0.26
N ASP A 73 8.13 -20.69 0.39
CA ASP A 73 7.53 -21.63 1.35
C ASP A 73 8.04 -21.41 2.79
N ILE A 74 8.12 -20.14 3.19
CA ILE A 74 8.53 -19.76 4.54
C ILE A 74 7.41 -19.03 5.27
N THR A 75 7.43 -19.11 6.60
CA THR A 75 6.59 -18.30 7.48
C THR A 75 7.45 -17.32 8.26
N ILE A 76 7.15 -16.04 8.17
CA ILE A 76 7.68 -14.99 9.05
C ILE A 76 6.62 -14.74 10.13
N ASP A 77 6.93 -15.16 11.35
CA ASP A 77 6.08 -14.99 12.53
C ASP A 77 6.65 -13.89 13.43
N GLY A 78 5.93 -12.78 13.54
CA GLY A 78 6.29 -11.69 14.43
C GLY A 78 6.24 -12.04 15.90
N ASN A 79 5.49 -13.08 16.29
CA ASN A 79 5.28 -13.43 17.69
C ASN A 79 4.84 -12.23 18.56
N GLY A 80 4.09 -11.30 17.96
CA GLY A 80 3.64 -10.06 18.59
C GLY A 80 4.67 -8.93 18.66
N TYR A 81 5.88 -9.11 18.11
CA TYR A 81 6.92 -8.07 18.07
C TYR A 81 6.73 -7.07 16.94
N THR A 82 7.41 -5.93 17.08
CA THR A 82 7.34 -4.81 16.15
C THR A 82 8.51 -4.82 15.17
N LEU A 83 8.22 -4.58 13.89
CA LEU A 83 9.15 -4.15 12.85
C LEU A 83 8.94 -2.66 12.60
N GLN A 84 9.91 -1.85 13.02
CA GLN A 84 9.86 -0.39 12.94
C GLN A 84 10.84 0.13 11.89
N GLY A 85 10.34 0.99 11.00
CA GLY A 85 11.12 1.71 10.01
C GLY A 85 11.51 3.13 10.40
N ASP A 86 12.16 3.79 9.45
CA ASP A 86 12.67 5.15 9.51
C ASP A 86 11.91 6.11 8.57
N GLU A 87 10.68 5.74 8.22
CA GLU A 87 9.77 6.40 7.27
C GLU A 87 10.19 6.31 5.79
N SER A 88 11.41 5.84 5.49
CA SER A 88 11.95 5.78 4.12
C SER A 88 12.14 4.36 3.58
N SER A 89 12.20 3.38 4.47
CA SER A 89 12.46 1.97 4.17
C SER A 89 11.21 1.21 3.75
N THR A 90 11.41 0.08 3.08
CA THR A 90 10.41 -1.00 2.99
C THR A 90 10.56 -1.90 4.21
N GLY A 91 9.48 -2.24 4.90
CA GLY A 91 9.51 -3.11 6.08
C GLY A 91 9.88 -4.54 5.70
N ILE A 92 8.98 -5.23 5.00
CA ILE A 92 9.23 -6.58 4.47
C ILE A 92 9.19 -6.51 2.95
N ASP A 93 10.29 -6.89 2.28
CA ASP A 93 10.35 -6.98 0.82
C ASP A 93 10.46 -8.45 0.40
N ILE A 94 9.38 -8.98 -0.18
CA ILE A 94 9.34 -10.33 -0.75
C ILE A 94 9.77 -10.22 -2.22
N LYS A 95 10.99 -10.67 -2.53
CA LYS A 95 11.57 -10.52 -3.87
C LYS A 95 11.39 -11.79 -4.69
N HIS A 96 10.29 -11.85 -5.43
CA HIS A 96 10.02 -12.91 -6.41
C HIS A 96 9.98 -14.29 -5.72
N LYS A 97 9.13 -14.39 -4.69
CA LYS A 97 8.96 -15.60 -3.90
C LYS A 97 7.50 -15.98 -3.75
N ASP A 98 7.29 -17.28 -3.66
CA ASP A 98 6.01 -17.95 -3.58
C ASP A 98 5.78 -18.50 -2.17
N GLU A 99 4.50 -18.62 -1.80
CA GLU A 99 4.04 -19.30 -0.60
C GLU A 99 4.63 -18.72 0.70
N VAL A 100 4.88 -17.42 0.71
CA VAL A 100 5.37 -16.71 1.91
C VAL A 100 4.20 -16.36 2.82
N THR A 101 4.26 -16.74 4.09
CA THR A 101 3.31 -16.32 5.12
C THR A 101 3.93 -15.25 6.02
N ILE A 102 3.26 -14.12 6.20
CA ILE A 102 3.64 -13.07 7.15
C ILE A 102 2.53 -12.95 8.20
N LYS A 103 2.85 -13.16 9.47
CA LYS A 103 1.85 -13.10 10.54
C LYS A 103 2.32 -12.56 11.87
N ASN A 104 1.36 -12.11 12.69
CA ASN A 104 1.55 -11.70 14.08
C ASN A 104 2.61 -10.60 14.27
N LEU A 105 2.77 -9.70 13.30
CA LEU A 105 3.68 -8.56 13.38
C LEU A 105 2.92 -7.26 13.65
N THR A 106 3.59 -6.33 14.33
CA THR A 106 3.28 -4.90 14.19
C THR A 106 4.30 -4.28 13.23
N ILE A 107 3.85 -3.65 12.13
CA ILE A 107 4.72 -3.06 11.10
C ILE A 107 4.41 -1.56 11.02
N THR A 108 5.41 -0.72 11.30
CA THR A 108 5.18 0.73 11.45
C THR A 108 6.32 1.60 10.95
N ASN A 109 5.98 2.82 10.52
CA ASN A 109 6.91 3.86 10.12
C ASN A 109 7.80 3.44 8.94
N HIS A 110 7.24 2.78 7.94
CA HIS A 110 7.91 2.50 6.68
C HIS A 110 7.30 3.35 5.57
N PHE A 111 8.07 3.57 4.49
CA PHE A 111 7.47 4.06 3.26
C PHE A 111 6.53 2.99 2.69
N ILE A 112 6.95 1.73 2.68
CA ILE A 112 6.10 0.58 2.35
C ILE A 112 6.21 -0.44 3.47
N GLY A 113 5.10 -0.79 4.15
CA GLY A 113 5.11 -1.77 5.24
C GLY A 113 5.50 -3.17 4.74
N ILE A 114 4.72 -3.72 3.81
CA ILE A 114 4.99 -4.99 3.13
C ILE A 114 4.96 -4.77 1.63
N LYS A 115 5.98 -5.24 0.93
CA LYS A 115 6.05 -5.21 -0.53
C LYS A 115 6.11 -6.63 -1.08
N LEU A 116 5.15 -6.95 -1.95
CA LEU A 116 5.11 -8.18 -2.74
C LEU A 116 5.64 -7.84 -4.13
N SER A 117 6.92 -8.09 -4.37
CA SER A 117 7.56 -7.81 -5.65
C SER A 117 7.47 -9.05 -6.55
N ALA A 118 6.53 -9.11 -7.50
CA ALA A 118 6.58 -10.12 -8.57
C ALA A 118 7.43 -9.62 -9.76
N LEU A 119 7.99 -10.54 -10.55
CA LEU A 119 8.66 -10.15 -11.80
C LEU A 119 7.60 -9.78 -12.84
N ARG A 120 7.34 -8.48 -13.04
CA ARG A 120 6.58 -8.03 -14.21
C ARG A 120 7.51 -7.93 -15.42
N LEU A 121 7.71 -9.04 -16.14
CA LEU A 121 8.31 -8.92 -17.47
C LEU A 121 7.27 -8.35 -18.44
N ILE A 122 7.56 -7.13 -18.89
CA ILE A 122 7.31 -6.54 -20.21
C ILE A 122 6.36 -7.36 -21.11
N PRO A 123 5.27 -6.77 -21.64
CA PRO A 123 4.40 -7.48 -22.57
C PRO A 123 5.22 -8.04 -23.75
N ASN A 124 5.03 -9.33 -24.05
CA ASN A 124 5.61 -10.13 -25.16
C ASN A 124 6.76 -11.10 -24.83
N PHE A 125 6.94 -11.55 -23.59
CA PHE A 125 7.82 -12.68 -23.28
C PHE A 125 7.07 -13.81 -22.54
N GLU A 126 6.99 -14.98 -23.19
CA GLU A 126 6.66 -16.30 -22.63
C GLU A 126 7.99 -17.08 -22.67
N PRO A 127 8.46 -17.70 -21.57
CA PRO A 127 7.73 -18.65 -20.70
C PRO A 127 7.35 -18.04 -19.33
N PRO A 128 6.60 -18.72 -18.44
CA PRO A 128 6.03 -18.10 -17.24
C PRO A 128 7.18 -17.73 -16.29
N HIS A 129 7.44 -16.45 -16.18
CA HIS A 129 8.40 -15.93 -15.21
C HIS A 129 7.73 -15.86 -13.85
N GLU A 130 8.43 -16.35 -12.82
CA GLU A 130 7.95 -16.54 -11.43
C GLU A 130 7.13 -15.33 -10.96
N VAL A 131 5.81 -15.51 -11.02
CA VAL A 131 4.84 -14.60 -10.42
C VAL A 131 4.71 -15.04 -8.97
N GLY A 132 4.73 -14.10 -8.03
CA GLY A 132 4.48 -14.44 -6.63
C GLY A 132 3.08 -15.06 -6.50
N HIS A 133 3.02 -16.27 -5.96
CA HIS A 133 1.79 -17.04 -5.78
C HIS A 133 1.56 -17.40 -4.31
N GLY A 134 0.31 -17.31 -3.87
CA GLY A 134 -0.12 -17.93 -2.61
C GLY A 134 0.46 -17.28 -1.34
N THR A 135 0.89 -16.01 -1.43
CA THR A 135 1.33 -15.25 -0.26
C THR A 135 0.16 -15.06 0.72
N SER A 136 0.40 -15.27 2.01
CA SER A 136 -0.59 -15.02 3.06
C SER A 136 -0.10 -13.95 4.02
N ILE A 137 -0.89 -12.89 4.19
CA ILE A 137 -0.65 -11.82 5.16
C ILE A 137 -1.78 -11.89 6.18
N SER A 138 -1.48 -12.32 7.40
CA SER A 138 -2.52 -12.57 8.39
C SER A 138 -2.23 -12.10 9.81
N ASN A 139 -3.24 -11.61 10.53
CA ASN A 139 -3.13 -11.20 11.93
C ASN A 139 -1.99 -10.19 12.19
N ASN A 140 -1.72 -9.31 11.22
CA ASN A 140 -0.74 -8.23 11.38
C ASN A 140 -1.43 -6.92 11.75
N THR A 141 -0.76 -6.09 12.54
CA THR A 141 -1.10 -4.67 12.69
C THR A 141 -0.16 -3.85 11.81
N ILE A 142 -0.69 -3.18 10.79
CA ILE A 142 0.09 -2.41 9.82
C ILE A 142 -0.34 -0.96 9.94
N LEU A 143 0.52 -0.12 10.53
CA LEU A 143 0.14 1.25 10.90
C LEU A 143 1.19 2.31 10.61
N ASN A 144 0.76 3.54 10.36
CA ASN A 144 1.63 4.70 10.16
C ASN A 144 2.70 4.48 9.07
N ASN A 145 2.33 3.83 7.96
CA ASN A 145 3.15 3.71 6.77
C ASN A 145 2.60 4.60 5.65
N ASP A 146 3.44 4.98 4.69
CA ASP A 146 2.91 5.66 3.50
C ASP A 146 2.04 4.69 2.68
N ILE A 147 2.51 3.46 2.47
CA ILE A 147 1.71 2.35 1.94
C ILE A 147 1.81 1.17 2.91
N GLY A 148 0.69 0.65 3.40
CA GLY A 148 0.68 -0.48 4.32
C GLY A 148 1.15 -1.77 3.63
N VAL A 149 0.45 -2.18 2.57
CA VAL A 149 0.88 -3.27 1.68
C VAL A 149 0.83 -2.84 0.23
N LEU A 150 1.89 -3.15 -0.52
CA LEU A 150 1.97 -2.98 -1.97
C LEU A 150 2.10 -4.34 -2.65
N GLY A 151 1.08 -4.74 -3.42
CA GLY A 151 1.06 -5.92 -4.28
C GLY A 151 1.38 -5.54 -5.73
N ASP A 152 2.61 -5.81 -6.18
CA ASP A 152 3.04 -5.60 -7.55
C ASP A 152 2.97 -6.93 -8.32
N ALA A 153 1.87 -7.13 -9.06
CA ALA A 153 1.60 -8.30 -9.90
C ALA A 153 1.53 -9.68 -9.19
N ASP A 154 1.40 -9.72 -7.86
CA ASP A 154 1.18 -10.95 -7.10
C ASP A 154 -0.17 -11.61 -7.42
N HIS A 155 -0.26 -12.93 -7.28
CA HIS A 155 -1.46 -13.71 -7.57
C HIS A 155 -1.95 -14.49 -6.35
N ASP A 156 -3.26 -14.53 -6.18
CA ASP A 156 -3.93 -15.36 -5.17
C ASP A 156 -3.46 -15.04 -3.73
N THR A 157 -3.05 -13.79 -3.48
CA THR A 157 -2.68 -13.31 -2.14
C THR A 157 -3.88 -13.37 -1.20
N ILE A 158 -3.68 -13.89 0.01
CA ILE A 158 -4.72 -13.94 1.04
C ILE A 158 -4.38 -12.93 2.13
N PHE A 159 -5.28 -11.97 2.34
CA PHE A 159 -5.25 -11.03 3.44
C PHE A 159 -6.32 -11.41 4.46
N SER A 160 -5.91 -11.81 5.67
CA SER A 160 -6.87 -12.24 6.69
C SER A 160 -6.61 -11.70 8.09
N GLY A 161 -7.63 -11.14 8.75
CA GLY A 161 -7.51 -10.75 10.16
C GLY A 161 -6.51 -9.60 10.42
N ASN A 162 -6.14 -8.81 9.41
CA ASN A 162 -5.19 -7.72 9.58
C ASN A 162 -5.87 -6.45 10.10
N TYR A 163 -5.15 -5.69 10.92
CA TYR A 163 -5.56 -4.36 11.38
C TYR A 163 -4.70 -3.29 10.72
N ILE A 164 -5.27 -2.54 9.79
CA ILE A 164 -4.53 -1.64 8.88
C ILE A 164 -4.99 -0.21 9.15
N VAL A 165 -4.12 0.59 9.77
CA VAL A 165 -4.54 1.81 10.45
C VAL A 165 -3.61 2.99 10.19
N ASP A 166 -4.15 4.19 9.99
CA ASP A 166 -3.37 5.43 9.88
C ASP A 166 -2.28 5.37 8.78
N ASN A 167 -2.51 4.65 7.67
CA ASN A 167 -1.63 4.67 6.50
C ASN A 167 -2.15 5.65 5.45
N ARG A 168 -1.29 6.22 4.59
CA ARG A 168 -1.80 6.99 3.45
C ARG A 168 -2.57 6.07 2.49
N ILE A 169 -1.99 4.92 2.13
CA ILE A 169 -2.70 3.84 1.45
C ILE A 169 -2.65 2.59 2.33
N GLY A 170 -3.78 1.97 2.63
CA GLY A 170 -3.84 0.74 3.42
C GLY A 170 -3.27 -0.45 2.66
N ILE A 171 -3.94 -0.87 1.60
CA ILE A 171 -3.45 -1.90 0.67
C ILE A 171 -3.62 -1.43 -0.77
N ASP A 172 -2.51 -1.39 -1.52
CA ASP A 172 -2.54 -1.28 -2.97
C ASP A 172 -2.28 -2.65 -3.59
N SER A 173 -3.31 -3.22 -4.22
CA SER A 173 -3.22 -4.48 -4.98
C SER A 173 -3.82 -4.29 -6.37
N SER A 174 -3.68 -3.10 -6.94
CA SER A 174 -4.27 -2.72 -8.24
C SER A 174 -3.72 -3.53 -9.42
N ASP A 175 -2.46 -3.95 -9.31
CA ASP A 175 -1.78 -4.81 -10.28
C ASP A 175 -1.85 -6.32 -9.92
N SER A 176 -2.32 -6.68 -8.73
CA SER A 176 -2.47 -8.08 -8.30
C SER A 176 -3.71 -8.76 -8.90
N VAL A 177 -3.66 -10.08 -9.03
CA VAL A 177 -4.73 -10.88 -9.61
C VAL A 177 -5.36 -11.79 -8.56
N ARG A 178 -6.69 -11.73 -8.42
CA ARG A 178 -7.48 -12.50 -7.46
C ARG A 178 -7.01 -12.43 -5.99
N PRO A 179 -6.65 -11.25 -5.45
CA PRO A 179 -6.43 -11.14 -4.02
C PRO A 179 -7.75 -11.41 -3.26
N VAL A 180 -7.64 -12.10 -2.14
CA VAL A 180 -8.77 -12.49 -1.27
C VAL A 180 -8.64 -11.79 0.07
N PHE A 181 -9.70 -11.11 0.50
CA PHE A 181 -9.74 -10.37 1.76
C PHE A 181 -10.85 -10.91 2.67
N SER A 182 -10.50 -11.26 3.90
CA SER A 182 -11.44 -11.61 4.97
C SER A 182 -11.00 -11.07 6.33
N GLU A 183 -11.94 -10.71 7.18
CA GLU A 183 -11.72 -10.34 8.59
C GLU A 183 -10.74 -9.18 8.81
N ASN A 184 -10.44 -8.39 7.78
CA ASN A 184 -9.52 -7.26 7.89
C ASN A 184 -10.25 -6.00 8.36
N GLN A 185 -9.59 -5.20 9.17
CA GLN A 185 -10.11 -3.95 9.71
C GLN A 185 -9.25 -2.77 9.25
N PHE A 186 -9.87 -1.78 8.62
CA PHE A 186 -9.23 -0.57 8.12
C PHE A 186 -9.77 0.61 8.91
N LEU A 187 -8.88 1.44 9.42
CA LEU A 187 -9.27 2.60 10.19
C LEU A 187 -8.37 3.78 9.87
N ASN A 188 -8.96 4.93 9.55
CA ASN A 188 -8.23 6.20 9.36
C ASN A 188 -7.11 6.14 8.30
N ASN A 189 -7.20 5.24 7.33
CA ASN A 189 -6.31 5.33 6.16
C ASN A 189 -6.85 6.43 5.23
N GLU A 190 -5.97 7.24 4.62
CA GLU A 190 -6.41 8.24 3.62
C GLU A 190 -7.12 7.54 2.45
N GLU A 191 -6.58 6.41 2.02
CA GLU A 191 -7.20 5.46 1.11
C GLU A 191 -7.04 4.04 1.67
N SER A 192 -8.15 3.39 2.04
CA SER A 192 -8.05 2.06 2.65
C SER A 192 -7.57 1.00 1.65
N PHE A 193 -7.98 1.11 0.39
CA PHE A 193 -7.68 0.12 -0.63
C PHE A 193 -7.66 0.66 -2.06
N LEU A 194 -6.73 0.13 -2.86
CA LEU A 194 -6.72 0.24 -4.31
C LEU A 194 -6.76 -1.16 -4.91
N PHE A 195 -7.79 -1.45 -5.74
CA PHE A 195 -8.05 -2.81 -6.19
C PHE A 195 -8.08 -3.00 -7.70
N ASN A 196 -7.61 -4.19 -8.08
CA ASN A 196 -7.92 -4.81 -9.35
C ASN A 196 -9.38 -5.32 -9.35
N PRO A 197 -10.10 -5.26 -10.48
CA PRO A 197 -11.46 -5.81 -10.59
C PRO A 197 -11.60 -7.31 -10.25
N SER A 198 -10.50 -8.07 -10.24
CA SER A 198 -10.48 -9.48 -9.86
C SER A 198 -10.42 -9.75 -8.35
N ALA A 199 -10.28 -8.71 -7.52
CA ALA A 199 -10.26 -8.84 -6.06
C ALA A 199 -11.58 -9.40 -5.51
N TYR A 200 -11.49 -10.30 -4.53
CA TYR A 200 -12.62 -10.79 -3.77
C TYR A 200 -12.52 -10.34 -2.32
N MET A 201 -13.56 -9.65 -1.84
CA MET A 201 -13.67 -9.20 -0.46
C MET A 201 -15.02 -9.62 0.09
N ASP A 202 -15.01 -10.35 1.21
CA ASP A 202 -16.24 -10.72 1.89
C ASP A 202 -16.70 -9.67 2.92
N GLU A 203 -17.90 -9.87 3.47
CA GLU A 203 -18.55 -8.95 4.41
C GLU A 203 -17.89 -8.89 5.79
N SER A 204 -16.91 -9.76 6.08
CA SER A 204 -16.19 -9.73 7.35
C SER A 204 -15.11 -8.64 7.40
N ASN A 205 -14.80 -8.01 6.27
CA ASN A 205 -13.92 -6.85 6.21
C ASN A 205 -14.66 -5.58 6.64
N VAL A 206 -13.98 -4.70 7.36
CA VAL A 206 -14.57 -3.48 7.94
C VAL A 206 -13.69 -2.28 7.61
N VAL A 207 -14.28 -1.20 7.08
CA VAL A 207 -13.62 0.08 6.80
C VAL A 207 -14.27 1.17 7.65
N ASP A 208 -13.49 1.83 8.50
CA ASP A 208 -13.92 2.88 9.42
C ASP A 208 -15.16 2.48 10.25
N GLY A 209 -15.19 1.21 10.69
CA GLY A 209 -16.28 0.63 11.47
C GLY A 209 -17.50 0.18 10.64
N ILE A 210 -17.44 0.29 9.31
CA ILE A 210 -18.51 -0.11 8.39
C ILE A 210 -18.11 -1.39 7.65
N PRO A 211 -18.88 -2.49 7.73
CA PRO A 211 -18.62 -3.68 6.94
C PRO A 211 -18.62 -3.37 5.43
N VAL A 212 -17.69 -3.95 4.69
CA VAL A 212 -17.63 -3.78 3.23
C VAL A 212 -18.80 -4.54 2.60
N ALA A 213 -19.61 -3.84 1.81
CA ALA A 213 -20.69 -4.47 1.07
C ALA A 213 -20.13 -5.26 -0.12
N THR A 214 -20.61 -6.48 -0.32
CA THR A 214 -20.31 -7.26 -1.52
C THR A 214 -20.88 -6.55 -2.77
N PRO A 215 -20.18 -6.52 -3.92
CA PRO A 215 -20.89 -6.36 -5.19
C PRO A 215 -21.85 -7.55 -5.30
N THR A 216 -23.16 -7.28 -5.36
CA THR A 216 -24.17 -8.31 -5.62
C THR A 216 -23.72 -9.13 -6.83
N PRO A 217 -23.68 -10.47 -6.77
CA PRO A 217 -23.33 -11.25 -7.94
C PRO A 217 -24.30 -10.86 -9.05
N THR A 218 -23.76 -10.27 -10.13
CA THR A 218 -24.53 -10.02 -11.34
C THR A 218 -25.13 -11.36 -11.73
N PRO A 219 -26.47 -11.49 -11.83
CA PRO A 219 -27.09 -12.77 -12.13
C PRO A 219 -26.45 -13.31 -13.41
N THR A 220 -25.83 -14.49 -13.31
CA THR A 220 -25.34 -15.20 -14.49
C THR A 220 -26.52 -15.39 -15.41
N ILE A 221 -26.52 -14.72 -16.55
CA ILE A 221 -27.52 -14.95 -17.58
C ILE A 221 -27.32 -16.40 -18.00
N SER A 222 -28.25 -17.27 -17.61
CA SER A 222 -28.30 -18.66 -18.07
C SER A 222 -28.20 -18.64 -19.60
N PRO A 223 -27.40 -19.51 -20.24
CA PRO A 223 -27.32 -19.53 -21.68
C PRO A 223 -28.73 -19.67 -22.25
N GLU A 224 -29.10 -18.70 -23.09
CA GLU A 224 -30.35 -18.71 -23.82
C GLU A 224 -30.44 -20.04 -24.58
N PRO A 225 -31.53 -20.83 -24.42
CA PRO A 225 -31.65 -22.10 -25.12
C PRO A 225 -31.52 -21.85 -26.63
N THR A 226 -30.66 -22.62 -27.29
CA THR A 226 -30.43 -22.55 -28.73
C THR A 226 -31.77 -22.53 -29.48
N PRO A 227 -32.04 -21.54 -30.35
CA PRO A 227 -33.32 -21.48 -31.03
C PRO A 227 -33.49 -22.70 -31.94
N SER A 228 -34.60 -23.42 -31.74
CA SER A 228 -35.07 -24.47 -32.64
C SER A 228 -35.32 -23.88 -34.04
N PRO A 229 -34.98 -24.58 -35.14
CA PRO A 229 -35.16 -24.03 -36.48
C PRO A 229 -36.65 -23.73 -36.74
N THR A 230 -36.95 -22.45 -36.97
CA THR A 230 -38.30 -22.00 -37.35
C THR A 230 -38.45 -22.10 -38.87
N PRO A 231 -39.58 -22.63 -39.40
CA PRO A 231 -39.77 -22.81 -40.83
C PRO A 231 -39.82 -21.46 -41.58
N THR A 232 -39.20 -21.46 -42.77
CA THR A 232 -39.13 -20.36 -43.72
C THR A 232 -40.51 -19.77 -44.06
N SER A 233 -40.73 -18.50 -43.72
CA SER A 233 -41.84 -17.70 -44.26
C SER A 233 -41.34 -16.68 -45.29
N SER A 234 -42.02 -16.63 -46.44
CA SER A 234 -41.84 -15.72 -47.59
C SER A 234 -41.91 -14.23 -47.25
N PRO A 235 -41.39 -13.32 -48.11
CA PRO A 235 -41.04 -11.97 -47.71
C PRO A 235 -42.28 -11.10 -47.49
N THR A 236 -42.35 -10.46 -46.32
CA THR A 236 -43.33 -9.43 -45.99
C THR A 236 -42.64 -8.07 -46.02
N SER A 237 -43.33 -7.11 -46.62
CA SER A 237 -42.88 -5.76 -47.00
C SER A 237 -42.09 -4.98 -45.95
N GLU A 238 -41.00 -4.38 -46.44
CA GLU A 238 -40.17 -3.36 -45.81
C GLU A 238 -41.02 -2.12 -45.46
N LEU A 239 -41.13 -1.82 -44.16
CA LEU A 239 -41.68 -0.57 -43.65
C LEU A 239 -40.50 0.29 -43.18
N GLU A 240 -40.27 1.40 -43.89
CA GLU A 240 -39.27 2.40 -43.55
C GLU A 240 -39.57 3.04 -42.18
N PHE A 241 -38.58 3.06 -41.30
CA PHE A 241 -38.62 3.88 -40.08
C PHE A 241 -37.93 5.22 -40.34
N PRO A 242 -38.54 6.36 -39.98
CA PRO A 242 -37.90 7.66 -40.10
C PRO A 242 -36.79 7.82 -39.04
N THR A 243 -35.58 8.06 -39.53
CA THR A 243 -34.40 8.44 -38.75
C THR A 243 -34.62 9.81 -38.12
N THR A 244 -34.73 9.90 -36.79
CA THR A 244 -34.44 11.15 -36.10
C THR A 244 -33.68 10.85 -34.81
N LEU A 245 -32.41 11.25 -34.83
CA LEU A 245 -31.43 11.12 -33.77
C LEU A 245 -31.90 11.78 -32.46
N VAL A 246 -31.86 11.00 -31.39
CA VAL A 246 -31.68 11.48 -30.02
C VAL A 246 -30.18 11.75 -29.83
N VAL A 247 -29.76 13.02 -29.85
CA VAL A 247 -28.42 13.41 -29.36
C VAL A 247 -28.58 13.89 -27.93
N ALA A 248 -28.16 13.04 -27.00
CA ALA A 248 -27.89 13.40 -25.63
C ALA A 248 -26.62 14.28 -25.56
N SER A 249 -26.73 15.35 -24.76
CA SER A 249 -25.82 15.72 -23.68
C SER A 249 -24.32 15.85 -23.92
N VAL A 250 -23.76 16.93 -23.33
CA VAL A 250 -22.35 17.21 -23.01
C VAL A 250 -21.61 18.11 -24.00
N VAL A 251 -21.62 19.42 -23.74
CA VAL A 251 -20.39 20.23 -23.55
C VAL A 251 -20.69 21.38 -22.57
N ILE A 252 -20.58 21.11 -21.26
CA ILE A 252 -20.35 22.15 -20.24
C ILE A 252 -18.82 22.25 -20.08
N LEU A 253 -18.16 22.93 -21.01
CA LEU A 253 -16.75 23.37 -20.88
C LEU A 253 -16.55 24.72 -21.61
N GLY A 254 -17.48 25.66 -21.42
CA GLY A 254 -17.46 26.96 -22.11
C GLY A 254 -17.56 28.20 -21.22
N ILE A 255 -17.85 28.07 -19.92
CA ILE A 255 -18.16 29.23 -19.05
C ILE A 255 -17.06 29.49 -18.00
N GLY A 256 -16.22 28.51 -17.67
CA GLY A 256 -15.10 28.69 -16.73
C GLY A 256 -13.90 29.46 -17.29
N ALA A 257 -13.65 29.39 -18.60
CA ALA A 257 -12.47 30.00 -19.23
C ALA A 257 -12.62 31.52 -19.50
N LEU A 258 -13.85 32.05 -19.62
CA LEU A 258 -14.07 33.49 -19.82
C LEU A 258 -14.01 34.30 -18.50
N GLY A 259 -14.34 33.67 -17.36
CA GLY A 259 -14.26 34.30 -16.04
C GLY A 259 -12.82 34.55 -15.58
N ILE A 260 -11.91 33.61 -15.85
CA ILE A 260 -10.49 33.71 -15.47
C ILE A 260 -9.76 34.77 -16.30
N LEU A 261 -10.08 34.91 -17.60
CA LEU A 261 -9.44 35.90 -18.47
C LEU A 261 -9.88 37.35 -18.18
N THR A 262 -11.12 37.55 -17.75
CA THR A 262 -11.64 38.88 -17.35
C THR A 262 -11.11 39.31 -15.98
N PHE A 263 -10.92 38.37 -15.05
CA PHE A 263 -10.29 38.64 -13.75
C PHE A 263 -8.82 39.08 -13.90
N TYR A 264 -8.04 38.40 -14.75
CA TYR A 264 -6.61 38.72 -14.95
C TYR A 264 -6.38 40.08 -15.61
N LYS A 265 -7.25 40.51 -16.54
CA LYS A 265 -7.16 41.85 -17.17
C LYS A 265 -7.49 43.00 -16.23
N LYS A 266 -8.29 42.79 -15.17
CA LYS A 266 -8.65 43.82 -14.19
C LYS A 266 -7.58 44.00 -13.11
N TYR A 267 -6.86 42.92 -12.74
CA TYR A 267 -5.81 42.97 -11.71
C TYR A 267 -4.53 43.68 -12.19
N LYS A 268 -4.12 43.49 -13.46
CA LYS A 268 -2.90 44.12 -14.03
C LYS A 268 -2.99 45.64 -14.27
N ARG A 269 -4.16 46.27 -14.06
CA ARG A 269 -4.34 47.74 -14.20
C ARG A 269 -4.31 48.50 -12.87
N ARG A 270 -4.01 47.83 -11.75
CA ARG A 270 -4.02 48.44 -10.39
C ARG A 270 -2.71 48.27 -9.60
N THR A 271 -1.62 47.94 -10.28
CA THR A 271 -0.23 48.00 -9.79
C THR A 271 0.59 48.73 -10.84
#